data_AF-A0A8T5UXE5-F1
#
_entry.id   AF-A0A8T5UXE5-F1
#
_cell.length_a   1.000
_cell.length_b   1.000
_cell.length_c   1.000
_cell.angle_alpha   90.00
_cell.angle_beta   90.00
_cell.angle_gamma   90.00
#
_symmetry.space_group_name_H-M   'P 1'
#
loop_
_entity.id
_entity.type
_entity.pdbx_description
1 polymer ?
#
loop_
_entity_poly.entity_id
_entity_poly.type
_entity_poly.pdbx_seq_one_letter_code
_entity_poly.pdbx_strand_id
1 'polypeptide(L)' 'MKIYISADIEGISGIAHWDETEKSKSDYQKFATQMTNEVRAACEGAIKAGAK' A
#
# COMPACT_ATOMS: atom_id res chain seq x y z
N MET A 1 4.23 20.85 -5.48
CA MET A 1 4.94 20.47 -4.24
C MET A 1 5.30 19.03 -4.42
N LYS A 2 6.59 18.70 -4.29
CA LYS A 2 7.05 17.33 -4.46
C LYS A 2 6.80 16.57 -3.16
N ILE A 3 6.13 15.42 -3.27
CA ILE A 3 5.85 14.52 -2.15
C ILE A 3 6.50 13.18 -2.47
N TYR A 4 7.17 12.60 -1.47
CA TYR A 4 7.69 11.25 -1.52
C TYR A 4 6.81 10.36 -0.64
N ILE A 5 6.33 9.23 -1.18
CA ILE A 5 5.54 8.24 -0.47
C ILE A 5 6.37 6.96 -0.42
N SER A 6 6.64 6.49 0.80
CA SER A 6 7.22 5.18 1.06
C SER A 6 6.13 4.30 1.64
N ALA A 7 6.06 3.06 1.17
CA ALA A 7 5.11 2.07 1.64
C ALA A 7 5.80 0.71 1.72
N ASP A 8 5.44 -0.05 2.74
CA ASP A 8 5.86 -1.43 2.91
C ASP A 8 4.63 -2.30 3.22
N ILE A 9 4.71 -3.59 2.92
CA ILE A 9 3.52 -4.44 2.90
C ILE A 9 2.98 -4.68 4.31
N GLU A 10 3.83 -4.79 5.34
CA GLU A 10 3.45 -5.10 6.73
C GLU A 10 2.47 -4.09 7.34
N GLY A 11 2.46 -2.85 6.84
CA GLY A 11 1.61 -1.77 7.34
C GLY A 11 0.25 -1.65 6.67
N ILE A 12 -0.07 -2.53 5.71
CA ILE A 12 -1.30 -2.42 4.91
C ILE A 12 -2.53 -2.84 5.70
N SER A 13 -3.63 -2.13 5.48
CA SER A 13 -4.85 -2.32 6.25
C SER A 13 -5.38 -3.75 6.13
N GLY A 14 -5.62 -4.37 7.28
CA GLY A 14 -6.14 -5.74 7.37
C GLY A 14 -5.09 -6.83 7.48
N ILE A 15 -3.80 -6.52 7.37
CA ILE A 15 -2.73 -7.45 7.73
C ILE A 15 -2.66 -7.59 9.24
N ALA A 16 -2.62 -8.83 9.69
CA ALA A 16 -2.49 -9.22 11.09
C ALA A 16 -1.48 -10.37 11.30
N HIS A 17 -0.94 -10.95 10.22
CA HIS A 17 -0.03 -12.09 10.29
C HIS A 17 1.08 -12.03 9.22
N TRP A 18 2.28 -12.55 9.53
CA TRP A 18 3.44 -12.54 8.63
C TRP A 18 3.23 -13.30 7.32
N ASP A 19 2.48 -14.40 7.34
CA ASP A 19 2.13 -15.12 6.11
C ASP A 19 1.44 -14.23 5.06
N GLU A 20 0.79 -13.15 5.48
CA GLU A 20 0.12 -12.20 4.58
C GLU A 20 1.12 -11.25 3.88
N THR A 21 2.37 -11.17 4.37
CA THR A 21 3.44 -10.33 3.84
C THR A 21 4.50 -11.13 3.06
N GLU A 22 4.46 -12.45 3.12
CA GLU A 22 5.41 -13.36 2.47
C GLU A 22 4.98 -13.79 1.06
N LYS A 23 5.76 -13.43 0.02
CA LYS A 23 5.49 -13.76 -1.40
C LYS A 23 5.20 -15.23 -1.72
N SER A 24 5.66 -16.16 -0.89
CA SER A 24 5.48 -17.60 -1.06
C SER A 24 4.12 -18.11 -0.58
N LYS A 25 3.38 -17.31 0.19
CA LYS A 25 2.10 -17.68 0.81
C LYS A 25 0.92 -17.29 -0.07
N SER A 26 -0.20 -17.99 0.08
CA SER A 26 -1.42 -17.76 -0.72
C SER A 26 -1.99 -16.35 -0.54
N ASP A 27 -1.87 -15.80 0.66
CA ASP A 27 -2.59 -14.60 1.06
C ASP A 27 -1.89 -13.33 0.59
N TYR A 28 -0.58 -13.41 0.29
CA TYR A 28 0.23 -12.29 -0.19
C TYR A 28 -0.40 -11.55 -1.37
N GLN A 29 -0.94 -12.27 -2.37
CA GLN A 29 -1.48 -11.61 -3.58
C GLN A 29 -2.68 -10.70 -3.29
N LYS A 30 -3.51 -11.09 -2.32
CA LYS A 30 -4.63 -10.27 -1.86
C LYS A 30 -4.11 -8.97 -1.25
N PHE A 31 -3.12 -9.06 -0.36
CA PHE A 31 -2.58 -7.89 0.33
C PHE A 31 -1.65 -7.03 -0.54
N ALA A 32 -0.95 -7.60 -1.51
CA ALA A 32 -0.21 -6.84 -2.52
C ALA A 32 -1.15 -6.01 -3.42
N THR A 33 -2.31 -6.56 -3.76
CA THR A 33 -3.37 -5.81 -4.47
C THR A 33 -3.92 -4.69 -3.58
N GLN A 34 -4.17 -4.97 -2.30
CA GLN A 34 -4.61 -3.97 -1.33
C GLN A 34 -3.58 -2.84 -1.15
N MET A 35 -2.29 -3.17 -1.01
CA MET A 35 -1.17 -2.24 -0.95
C MET A 35 -1.18 -1.28 -2.14
N THR A 36 -1.35 -1.83 -3.35
CA THR A 36 -1.41 -1.03 -4.58
C THR A 36 -2.59 -0.05 -4.55
N ASN A 37 -3.74 -0.48 -4.06
CA ASN A 37 -4.93 0.37 -3.96
C ASN A 37 -4.76 1.48 -2.91
N GLU A 38 -4.17 1.18 -1.75
CA GLU A 38 -3.91 2.16 -0.68
C GLU A 38 -2.87 3.21 -1.11
N VAL A 39 -1.76 2.79 -1.71
CA VAL A 39 -0.74 3.72 -2.23
C VAL A 39 -1.34 4.59 -3.35
N ARG A 40 -2.17 4.02 -4.22
CA ARG A 40 -2.89 4.81 -5.25
C ARG A 40 -3.80 5.87 -4.60
N ALA A 41 -4.57 5.49 -3.58
CA ALA A 41 -5.44 6.43 -2.87
C ALA A 41 -4.65 7.56 -2.20
N ALA A 42 -3.49 7.25 -1.61
CA ALA A 42 -2.59 8.25 -1.05
C ALA A 42 -2.05 9.23 -2.12
N CYS A 43 -1.63 8.71 -3.28
CA CYS A 43 -1.22 9.53 -4.42
C CYS A 43 -2.36 10.43 -4.91
N GLU A 44 -3.56 9.90 -5.09
CA GLU A 44 -4.73 10.67 -5.52
C GLU A 44 -5.09 11.78 -4.52
N GLY A 45 -5.03 11.48 -3.21
CA GLY A 45 -5.24 12.47 -2.16
C GLY A 45 -4.19 13.59 -2.21
N ALA A 46 -2.91 13.23 -2.36
CA ALA A 46 -1.82 14.19 -2.50
C ALA A 46 -2.01 15.11 -3.72
N ILE A 47 -2.38 14.56 -4.89
CA ILE A 47 -2.64 15.33 -6.10
C ILE A 47 -3.84 16.27 -5.89
N LYS A 48 -4.94 15.79 -5.30
CA LYS A 48 -6.11 16.62 -4.98
C LYS A 48 -5.76 17.77 -4.02
N ALA A 49 -4.78 17.58 -3.15
CA ALA A 49 -4.26 18.61 -2.25
C ALA A 49 -3.22 19.55 -2.90
N GLY A 50 -2.92 19.43 -4.19
CA GLY A 50 -2.03 20.33 -4.93
C GLY A 50 -0.58 19.85 -5.07
N ALA A 51 -0.29 18.56 -4.79
CA ALA A 51 0.99 17.96 -5.15
C ALA A 51 1.20 17.97 -6.68
N LYS A 52 2.43 18.30 -7.11
CA LYS A 52 2.88 18.42 -8.50
C LYS A 52 4.40 18.39 -8.54
#